data_AF-A0A1E4FW93-F1
#
_entry.id   AF-A0A1E4FW93-F1
#
_cell.length_a   1.000
_cell.length_b   1.000
_cell.length_c   1.000
_cell.angle_alpha   90.00
_cell.angle_beta   90.00
_cell.angle_gamma   90.00
#
_symmetry.space_group_name_H-M   'P 1'
#
loop_
_entity.id
_entity.type
_entity.pdbx_description
1 polymer ?
#
loop_
_entity_poly.entity_id
_entity_poly.type
_entity_poly.pdbx_seq_one_letter_code
_entity_poly.pdbx_strand_id
1 'polypeptide(L)'
;MHTSPEALLAILGMAVATIAIKASGLLLADRLPRDGFAAMWLKHIPGAVLAALVAPAIVTGSMAEVIAAVVTAAVFVLSRNLFAAMAGGVLTVYLMRLWLGA
;
A
#
# COMPACT_ATOMS: atom_id res chain seq x y z
N MET A 1 -16.08 -20.88 8.00
CA MET A 1 -14.76 -20.64 7.37
C MET A 1 -14.08 -21.99 7.20
N HIS A 2 -14.22 -22.62 6.04
CA HIS A 2 -13.58 -23.91 5.78
C HIS A 2 -12.17 -23.65 5.27
N THR A 3 -11.15 -24.01 6.05
CA THR A 3 -9.77 -24.10 5.59
C THR A 3 -9.66 -25.31 4.67
N SER A 4 -10.08 -25.16 3.42
CA SER A 4 -9.93 -26.22 2.43
C SER A 4 -8.43 -26.42 2.14
N PRO A 5 -7.98 -27.66 1.86
CA PRO A 5 -6.57 -27.92 1.56
C PRO A 5 -6.04 -27.05 0.41
N GLU A 6 -6.89 -26.73 -0.55
CA GLU A 6 -6.59 -25.86 -1.69
C GLU A 6 -6.34 -24.42 -1.26
N ALA A 7 -7.14 -23.90 -0.32
CA ALA A 7 -6.95 -22.56 0.24
C ALA A 7 -5.60 -22.45 0.99
N LEU A 8 -5.22 -23.50 1.73
CA LEU A 8 -3.93 -23.55 2.42
C LEU A 8 -2.77 -23.56 1.41
N LEU A 9 -2.86 -24.40 0.38
CA LEU A 9 -1.85 -24.44 -0.70
C LEU A 9 -1.75 -23.09 -1.42
N ALA A 10 -2.86 -22.43 -1.68
CA ALA A 10 -2.87 -21.10 -2.30
C ALA A 10 -2.18 -20.05 -1.41
N ILE A 11 -2.49 -20.00 -0.11
CA ILE A 11 -1.84 -19.08 0.83
C ILE A 11 -0.34 -19.34 0.90
N LEU A 12 0.08 -20.62 1.01
CA LEU A 12 1.50 -20.98 1.02
C LEU A 12 2.20 -20.59 -0.28
N GLY A 13 1.57 -20.85 -1.43
CA GLY A 13 2.08 -20.44 -2.74
C GLY A 13 2.24 -18.92 -2.85
N MET A 14 1.24 -18.16 -2.43
CA MET A 14 1.29 -16.68 -2.39
C MET A 14 2.40 -16.19 -1.44
N ALA A 15 2.57 -16.82 -0.28
CA ALA A 15 3.62 -16.48 0.67
C ALA A 15 5.01 -16.71 0.08
N VAL A 16 5.25 -17.87 -0.54
CA VAL A 16 6.51 -18.19 -1.22
C VAL A 16 6.80 -17.19 -2.33
N ALA A 17 5.83 -16.92 -3.21
CA ALA A 17 5.98 -15.95 -4.28
C ALA A 17 6.30 -14.54 -3.75
N THR A 18 5.61 -14.10 -2.70
CA THR A 18 5.83 -12.79 -2.07
C THR A 18 7.24 -12.66 -1.49
N ILE A 19 7.68 -13.68 -0.74
CA ILE A 19 9.01 -13.68 -0.12
C ILE A 19 10.08 -13.77 -1.20
N ALA A 20 9.89 -14.59 -2.23
CA ALA A 20 10.83 -14.72 -3.35
C ALA A 20 11.05 -13.37 -4.06
N ILE A 21 9.98 -12.65 -4.41
CA ILE A 21 10.09 -11.33 -5.06
C ILE A 21 10.83 -10.33 -4.16
N LYS A 22 10.50 -10.28 -2.86
CA LYS A 22 11.19 -9.40 -1.90
C LYS A 22 12.68 -9.76 -1.77
N ALA A 23 12.98 -11.06 -1.67
CA ALA A 23 14.35 -11.55 -1.58
C ALA A 23 15.14 -11.26 -2.86
N SER A 24 14.54 -11.39 -4.04
CA SER A 24 15.19 -11.04 -5.31
C SER A 24 15.62 -9.57 -5.34
N GLY A 25 14.81 -8.65 -4.80
CA GLY A 25 15.20 -7.24 -4.67
C GLY A 25 16.46 -7.05 -3.83
N LEU A 26 16.55 -7.73 -2.68
CA LEU A 26 17.74 -7.75 -1.81
C LEU A 26 18.96 -8.37 -2.53
N LEU A 27 18.78 -9.50 -3.21
CA LEU A 27 19.86 -10.21 -3.91
C LEU A 27 20.40 -9.44 -5.12
N LEU A 28 19.56 -8.63 -5.77
CA LEU A 28 19.93 -7.83 -6.94
C LEU A 28 20.38 -6.40 -6.59
N ALA A 29 20.20 -5.96 -5.34
CA ALA A 29 20.45 -4.57 -4.93
C ALA A 29 21.87 -4.10 -5.27
N ASP A 30 22.88 -4.94 -5.03
CA ASP A 30 24.28 -4.59 -5.32
C ASP A 30 24.62 -4.49 -6.81
N ARG A 31 23.76 -5.06 -7.66
CA ARG A 31 23.91 -5.04 -9.14
C ARG A 31 23.17 -3.87 -9.79
N LEU A 32 22.44 -3.05 -9.02
CA LEU A 32 21.70 -1.93 -9.56
C LEU A 32 22.65 -0.79 -9.99
N PRO A 33 22.34 -0.06 -11.08
CA PRO A 33 23.09 1.10 -11.49
C PRO A 33 23.14 2.16 -10.38
N ARG A 34 24.34 2.68 -10.09
CA ARG A 34 24.54 3.74 -9.08
C ARG A 34 24.47 5.14 -9.68
N ASP A 35 24.87 5.26 -10.96
CA ASP A 35 24.96 6.54 -11.68
C ASP A 35 24.20 6.50 -13.01
N GLY A 36 23.93 7.69 -13.56
CA GLY A 36 23.24 7.87 -14.83
C GLY A 36 21.71 7.86 -14.73
N PHE A 37 21.06 7.85 -15.89
CA PHE A 37 19.60 7.99 -16.02
C PHE A 37 18.83 6.89 -15.27
N ALA A 38 19.24 5.62 -15.42
CA ALA A 38 18.57 4.49 -14.76
C ALA A 38 18.61 4.60 -13.23
N ALA A 39 19.74 5.03 -12.65
CA ALA A 39 19.86 5.24 -11.21
C ALA A 39 18.94 6.37 -10.71
N MET A 40 18.83 7.46 -11.47
CA MET A 40 17.91 8.56 -11.15
C MET A 40 16.45 8.13 -11.24
N TRP A 41 16.09 7.34 -12.26
CA TRP A 41 14.74 6.80 -12.40
C TRP A 41 14.38 5.85 -11.25
N LEU A 42 15.28 4.92 -10.89
CA LEU A 42 15.10 3.97 -9.77
C LEU A 42 14.75 4.66 -8.44
N LYS A 43 15.37 5.82 -8.15
CA LYS A 43 15.11 6.60 -6.92
C LYS A 43 13.67 7.11 -6.83
N HIS A 44 12.96 7.27 -7.95
CA HIS A 44 11.59 7.79 -7.99
C HIS A 44 10.51 6.70 -8.00
N ILE A 45 10.89 5.44 -8.28
CA ILE A 45 9.94 4.32 -8.38
C ILE A 45 9.09 4.15 -7.10
N PRO A 46 9.65 4.16 -5.87
CA PRO A 46 8.83 3.89 -4.69
C PRO A 46 7.67 4.87 -4.54
N GLY A 47 7.93 6.18 -4.73
CA GLY A 47 6.89 7.20 -4.69
C GLY A 47 5.88 7.06 -5.82
N ALA A 48 6.36 6.79 -7.04
CA ALA A 48 5.50 6.61 -8.21
C ALA A 48 4.57 5.39 -8.07
N VAL A 49 5.08 4.27 -7.56
CA VAL A 49 4.29 3.05 -7.33
C VAL A 49 3.23 3.30 -6.25
N LEU A 50 3.59 3.95 -5.14
CA LEU A 50 2.60 4.30 -4.10
C LEU A 50 1.50 5.21 -4.67
N ALA A 51 1.86 6.23 -5.44
CA ALA A 51 0.90 7.11 -6.09
C ALA A 51 0.00 6.33 -7.09
N ALA A 52 0.59 5.44 -7.89
CA ALA A 52 -0.14 4.62 -8.85
C ALA A 52 -1.09 3.60 -8.21
N LEU A 53 -0.83 3.17 -6.96
CA LEU A 53 -1.74 2.31 -6.19
C LEU A 53 -2.86 3.12 -5.53
N VAL A 54 -2.53 4.29 -4.97
CA VAL A 54 -3.49 5.12 -4.23
C VAL A 54 -4.45 5.86 -5.15
N ALA A 55 -3.96 6.40 -6.27
CA ALA A 55 -4.78 7.15 -7.22
C ALA A 55 -6.03 6.39 -7.70
N PRO A 56 -5.93 5.15 -8.23
CA PRO A 56 -7.13 4.40 -8.64
C PRO A 56 -8.03 4.07 -7.46
N ALA A 57 -7.48 3.75 -6.27
CA ALA A 57 -8.30 3.49 -5.09
C ALA A 57 -9.17 4.69 -4.67
N ILE A 58 -8.69 5.92 -4.88
CA ILE A 58 -9.46 7.15 -4.65
C ILE A 58 -10.44 7.40 -5.80
N VAL A 59 -10.01 7.23 -7.06
CA VAL A 59 -10.82 7.54 -8.25
C VAL A 59 -11.99 6.57 -8.42
N THR A 60 -11.78 5.27 -8.19
CA THR A 60 -12.80 4.23 -8.33
C THR A 60 -13.46 3.87 -7.00
N GLY A 61 -12.99 4.46 -5.90
CA GLY A 61 -13.55 4.28 -4.56
C GLY A 61 -14.83 5.07 -4.35
N SER A 62 -15.40 4.94 -3.15
CA SER A 62 -16.55 5.74 -2.71
C SER A 62 -16.10 7.05 -2.07
N MET A 63 -17.07 7.87 -1.66
CA MET A 63 -16.80 9.09 -0.89
C MET A 63 -16.02 8.81 0.41
N ALA A 64 -16.17 7.61 0.98
CA ALA A 64 -15.43 7.21 2.18
C ALA A 64 -13.92 7.17 1.94
N GLU A 65 -13.47 6.62 0.80
CA GLU A 65 -12.05 6.54 0.44
C GLU A 65 -11.47 7.94 0.17
N VAL A 66 -12.23 8.84 -0.47
CA VAL A 66 -11.80 10.22 -0.72
C VAL A 66 -11.60 10.98 0.60
N ILE A 67 -12.60 10.92 1.49
CA ILE A 67 -12.53 11.61 2.79
C ILE A 67 -11.40 11.00 3.65
N ALA A 68 -11.26 9.68 3.66
CA ALA A 68 -10.17 9.02 4.37
C ALA A 68 -8.79 9.42 3.85
N ALA A 69 -8.62 9.60 2.53
CA ALA A 69 -7.36 10.10 1.97
C ALA A 69 -7.03 11.52 2.47
N VAL A 70 -8.03 12.42 2.49
CA VAL A 70 -7.86 13.79 3.02
C VAL A 70 -7.51 13.78 4.50
N VAL A 71 -8.22 12.98 5.32
CA VAL A 71 -7.95 12.86 6.76
C VAL A 71 -6.56 12.27 6.99
N THR A 72 -6.18 11.21 6.28
CA THR A 72 -4.84 10.60 6.39
C THR A 72 -3.74 11.62 6.10
N ALA A 73 -3.90 12.40 5.02
CA ALA A 73 -2.95 13.44 4.64
C ALA A 73 -2.87 14.55 5.70
N ALA A 74 -4.02 15.05 6.17
CA ALA A 74 -4.08 16.11 7.18
C ALA A 74 -3.44 15.68 8.51
N VAL A 75 -3.76 14.47 8.99
CA VAL A 75 -3.18 13.91 10.22
C VAL A 75 -1.67 13.74 10.06
N PHE A 76 -1.19 13.24 8.92
CA PHE A 76 0.25 13.11 8.70
C PHE A 76 0.96 14.46 8.66
N VAL A 77 0.41 15.46 7.96
CA VAL A 77 1.01 16.80 7.86
C VAL A 77 1.12 17.47 9.23
N LEU A 78 0.08 17.33 10.07
CA LEU A 78 0.02 17.96 11.40
C LEU A 78 0.85 17.20 12.45
N SER A 79 0.76 15.87 12.49
CA SER A 79 1.39 15.06 13.54
C SER A 79 2.79 14.56 13.18
N ARG A 80 3.12 14.48 11.89
CA ARG A 80 4.31 13.79 11.35
C ARG A 80 4.44 12.33 11.83
N ASN A 81 3.34 11.73 12.31
CA ASN A 81 3.31 10.37 12.86
C ASN A 81 2.54 9.44 11.92
N LEU A 82 3.25 8.43 11.39
CA LEU A 82 2.68 7.45 10.47
C LEU A 82 1.56 6.62 11.10
N PHE A 83 1.70 6.21 12.37
CA PHE A 83 0.68 5.43 13.05
C PHE A 83 -0.60 6.23 13.26
N ALA A 84 -0.47 7.52 13.61
CA ALA A 84 -1.63 8.40 13.75
C ALA A 84 -2.35 8.58 12.40
N ALA A 85 -1.60 8.78 11.31
CA ALA A 85 -2.16 8.91 9.97
C ALA A 85 -2.90 7.63 9.53
N MET A 86 -2.29 6.47 9.74
CA MET A 86 -2.91 5.17 9.46
C MET A 86 -4.20 4.98 10.26
N ALA A 87 -4.17 5.23 11.57
CA ALA A 87 -5.34 5.12 12.43
C ALA A 87 -6.46 6.08 11.97
N GLY A 88 -6.12 7.33 11.66
CA GLY A 88 -7.06 8.33 11.16
C GLY A 88 -7.75 7.89 9.87
N GLY A 89 -7.00 7.42 8.87
CA GLY A 89 -7.56 6.92 7.62
C GLY A 89 -8.47 5.71 7.80
N VAL A 90 -8.00 4.68 8.53
CA VAL A 90 -8.76 3.44 8.76
C VAL A 90 -10.04 3.74 9.54
N LEU A 91 -9.96 4.53 10.61
CA LEU A 91 -11.14 4.92 11.40
C LEU A 91 -12.13 5.73 10.55
N THR A 92 -11.64 6.60 9.67
CA THR A 92 -12.50 7.39 8.78
C THR A 92 -13.30 6.47 7.85
N VAL A 93 -12.64 5.54 7.15
CA VAL A 93 -13.35 4.58 6.28
C VAL A 93 -14.34 3.75 7.08
N TYR A 94 -13.92 3.23 8.24
CA TYR A 94 -14.78 2.42 9.11
C TYR A 94 -16.05 3.17 9.53
N LEU A 95 -15.91 4.39 10.06
CA LEU A 95 -17.03 5.21 10.52
C LEU A 95 -17.93 5.63 9.35
N MET A 96 -17.35 6.00 8.20
CA MET A 96 -18.13 6.37 7.02
C MET A 96 -18.97 5.20 6.51
N ARG A 97 -18.41 3.98 6.47
CA ARG A 97 -19.16 2.78 6.09
C ARG A 97 -20.29 2.47 7.07
N LEU A 98 -20.02 2.58 8.38
CA LEU A 98 -21.03 2.41 9.43
C LEU A 98 -22.19 3.41 9.27
N TRP A 99 -21.89 4.67 8.94
CA TRP A 99 -22.89 5.73 8.73
C TRP A 99 -23.66 5.59 7.41
N LEU A 100 -23.00 5.14 6.34
CA LEU A 100 -23.59 4.97 5.02
C LEU A 100 -24.37 3.65 4.88
N GLY A 101 -24.33 2.77 5.89
CA GLY A 101 -25.12 1.53 5.94
C GLY A 101 -24.72 0.49 4.90
N ALA A 102 -23.44 0.50 4.47
CA ALA A 102 -22.88 -0.49 3.57
C ALA A 102 -22.12 -1.58 4.34
#